data_AF-A0A6P0RTX7-F1
#
_entry.id   AF-A0A6P0RTX7-F1
#
_cell.length_a   1.000
_cell.length_b   1.000
_cell.length_c   1.000
_cell.angle_alpha   90.00
_cell.angle_beta   90.00
_cell.angle_gamma   90.00
#
_symmetry.space_group_name_H-M   'P 1'
#
loop_
_entity.id
_entity.type
_entity.pdbx_description
1 polymer ?
#
loop_
_entity_poly.entity_id
_entity_poly.type
_entity_poly.pdbx_seq_one_letter_code
_entity_poly.pdbx_strand_id
1 'polypeptide(L)'
;MLKNLLGDPNTRKLKRFQPYVAEVNLLEEEIRELSDDQLRGKTAEFKQQLEKATTDQVRDDLLDELLPEAFAVVREAGRRVLGMRHFDVQLLGGIVL
;
A
#
# COMPACT_ATOMS: atom_id res chain seq x y z
N MET A 1 19.39 -11.81 -26.65
CA MET A 1 20.69 -11.34 -26.10
C MET A 1 20.60 -9.92 -25.51
N LEU A 2 20.04 -8.92 -26.21
CA LEU A 2 19.87 -7.55 -25.66
C LEU A 2 19.02 -7.45 -24.37
N LYS A 3 17.93 -8.23 -24.22
CA LYS A 3 17.12 -8.29 -22.98
C LYS A 3 17.90 -8.76 -21.75
N ASN A 4 18.84 -9.69 -21.93
CA ASN A 4 19.66 -10.21 -20.82
C ASN A 4 20.78 -9.23 -20.45
N LEU A 5 21.17 -8.33 -21.37
CA LEU A 5 22.21 -7.33 -21.16
C LEU A 5 21.66 -6.00 -20.62
N LEU A 6 20.46 -5.59 -21.06
CA LEU A 6 19.81 -4.32 -20.68
C LEU A 6 18.70 -4.50 -19.61
N GLY A 7 18.30 -5.73 -19.33
CA GLY A 7 17.17 -6.07 -18.47
C GLY A 7 15.82 -5.90 -19.17
N ASP A 8 14.79 -6.55 -18.62
CA ASP A 8 13.42 -6.38 -19.08
C ASP A 8 12.85 -5.05 -18.54
N PRO A 9 12.37 -4.15 -19.42
CA PRO A 9 11.80 -2.85 -19.01
C PRO A 9 10.60 -3.00 -18.07
N ASN A 10 9.79 -4.06 -18.21
CA ASN A 10 8.68 -4.32 -17.30
C ASN A 10 9.20 -4.72 -15.91
N THR A 11 10.21 -5.59 -15.85
CA THR A 11 10.88 -5.93 -14.58
C THR A 11 11.46 -4.69 -13.91
N ARG A 12 12.03 -3.75 -14.67
CA ARG A 12 12.56 -2.50 -14.12
C ARG A 12 11.45 -1.60 -13.56
N LYS A 13 10.30 -1.51 -14.22
CA LYS A 13 9.13 -0.76 -13.70
C LYS A 13 8.60 -1.40 -12.42
N LEU A 14 8.39 -2.71 -12.42
CA LEU A 14 7.88 -3.43 -11.25
C LEU A 14 8.81 -3.31 -10.04
N LYS A 15 10.13 -3.31 -10.25
CA LYS A 15 11.12 -3.09 -9.19
C LYS A 15 10.97 -1.76 -8.46
N ARG A 16 10.36 -0.73 -9.08
CA ARG A 16 10.14 0.58 -8.44
C ARG A 16 9.05 0.53 -7.36
N PHE A 17 8.13 -0.42 -7.46
CA PHE A 17 7.01 -0.56 -6.52
C PHE A 17 7.25 -1.62 -5.44
N GLN A 18 8.32 -2.40 -5.57
CA GLN A 18 8.73 -3.39 -4.55
C GLN A 18 8.97 -2.79 -3.15
N PRO A 19 9.53 -1.58 -2.99
CA PRO A 19 9.70 -0.96 -1.68
C PRO A 19 8.36 -0.81 -0.94
N TYR A 20 7.31 -0.35 -1.61
CA TYR A 20 5.98 -0.23 -1.01
C TYR A 20 5.45 -1.58 -0.51
N VAL A 21 5.60 -2.66 -1.29
CA VAL A 21 5.18 -4.00 -0.85
C VAL A 21 5.95 -4.44 0.41
N ALA A 22 7.24 -4.14 0.48
CA ALA A 22 8.05 -4.44 1.67
C ALA A 22 7.57 -3.63 2.89
N GLU A 23 7.26 -2.35 2.72
CA GLU A 23 6.72 -1.50 3.79
C GLU A 23 5.35 -1.98 4.28
N VAL A 24 4.45 -2.37 3.37
CA VAL A 24 3.15 -2.97 3.72
C VAL A 24 3.35 -4.25 4.53
N ASN A 25 4.33 -5.09 4.15
CA ASN A 25 4.64 -6.32 4.88
C ASN A 25 5.16 -6.05 6.31
N LEU A 26 5.93 -4.97 6.51
CA LEU A 26 6.43 -4.58 7.82
C LEU A 26 5.29 -4.04 8.72
N LEU A 27 4.43 -3.18 8.17
CA LEU A 27 3.30 -2.59 8.89
C LEU A 27 2.23 -3.62 9.27
N GLU A 28 2.22 -4.79 8.63
CA GLU A 28 1.23 -5.83 8.87
C GLU A 28 1.19 -6.32 10.32
N GLU A 29 2.35 -6.41 10.99
CA GLU A 29 2.40 -6.86 12.40
C GLU A 29 1.69 -5.86 13.31
N GLU A 30 1.99 -4.57 13.16
CA GLU A 30 1.37 -3.47 13.93
C GLU A 30 -0.14 -3.34 13.64
N ILE A 31 -0.52 -3.40 12.36
CA ILE A 31 -1.93 -3.30 11.95
C ILE A 31 -2.76 -4.49 12.46
N ARG A 32 -2.17 -5.68 12.55
CA ARG A 32 -2.85 -6.88 13.05
C ARG A 32 -3.22 -6.77 14.54
N GLU A 33 -2.46 -6.00 15.32
CA GLU A 33 -2.73 -5.78 16.75
C GLU A 33 -3.93 -4.87 17.02
N LEU A 34 -4.37 -4.09 16.01
CA LEU A 34 -5.51 -3.19 16.14
C LEU A 34 -6.82 -3.95 16.37
N SER A 35 -7.71 -3.44 17.22
CA SER A 35 -9.09 -3.89 17.30
C SER A 35 -9.88 -3.52 16.03
N ASP A 36 -11.07 -4.09 15.83
CA ASP A 36 -11.93 -3.76 14.69
C ASP A 36 -12.37 -2.28 14.67
N ASP A 37 -12.50 -1.66 15.84
CA ASP A 37 -12.81 -0.23 15.95
C ASP A 37 -11.58 0.62 15.61
N GLN A 38 -10.40 0.24 16.09
CA GLN A 38 -9.14 0.92 15.76
C GLN A 38 -8.82 0.82 14.26
N LEU A 39 -8.98 -0.37 13.67
CA LEU A 39 -8.77 -0.60 12.24
C LEU A 39 -9.73 0.24 11.39
N ARG A 40 -11.01 0.37 11.80
CA ARG A 40 -11.96 1.29 11.16
C ARG A 40 -11.55 2.76 11.35
N GLY A 41 -11.03 3.11 12.53
CA GLY A 41 -10.51 4.45 12.86
C GLY A 41 -9.45 4.96 11.89
N LYS A 42 -8.58 4.08 11.37
CA LYS A 42 -7.57 4.42 10.36
C LYS A 42 -8.15 5.15 9.15
N THR A 43 -9.36 4.81 8.71
CA THR A 43 -10.01 5.51 7.58
C THR A 43 -10.27 6.98 7.88
N ALA A 44 -10.69 7.30 9.11
CA ALA A 44 -10.90 8.68 9.53
C ALA A 44 -9.57 9.44 9.64
N GLU A 45 -8.53 8.80 10.17
CA GLU A 45 -7.19 9.36 10.25
C GLU A 45 -6.63 9.70 8.86
N PHE A 46 -6.72 8.79 7.90
CA PHE A 46 -6.25 9.04 6.53
C PHE A 46 -6.99 10.20 5.86
N LYS A 47 -8.31 10.29 6.04
CA LYS A 47 -9.11 11.41 5.52
C LYS A 47 -8.66 12.75 6.13
N GLN A 48 -8.46 12.80 7.44
CA GLN A 48 -7.97 14.00 8.12
C GLN A 48 -6.57 14.40 7.67
N GLN A 49 -5.71 13.44 7.33
CA GLN A 49 -4.40 13.74 6.77
C GLN A 49 -4.52 14.35 5.35
N LEU A 50 -5.36 13.76 4.50
CA LEU A 50 -5.59 14.26 3.14
C LEU A 50 -6.28 15.64 3.10
N GLU A 51 -7.10 15.98 4.10
CA GLU A 51 -7.72 17.31 4.23
C GLU A 51 -6.70 18.44 4.39
N LYS A 52 -5.45 18.12 4.77
CA LYS A 52 -4.37 19.11 4.89
C LYS A 52 -3.74 19.48 3.54
N ALA A 53 -4.08 18.77 2.46
CA ALA A 53 -3.54 19.05 1.14
C ALA A 53 -3.99 20.44 0.64
N THR A 54 -3.03 21.28 0.28
CA THR A 54 -3.29 22.65 -0.20
C THR A 54 -3.36 22.72 -1.73
N THR A 55 -2.82 21.73 -2.42
CA THR A 55 -2.80 21.59 -3.87
C THR A 55 -2.95 20.12 -4.26
N ASP A 56 -3.28 19.85 -5.52
CA ASP A 56 -3.36 18.48 -6.04
C ASP A 56 -2.01 17.76 -5.95
N GLN A 57 -0.88 18.45 -6.19
CA GLN A 57 0.44 17.84 -6.03
C GLN A 57 0.70 17.41 -4.58
N VAL A 58 0.36 18.27 -3.60
CA VAL A 58 0.51 17.91 -2.17
C VAL A 58 -0.41 16.74 -1.81
N ARG A 59 -1.60 16.68 -2.43
CA ARG A 59 -2.52 15.57 -2.22
C ARG A 59 -1.93 14.27 -2.77
N ASP A 60 -1.37 14.28 -3.97
CA ASP A 60 -0.75 13.11 -4.59
C ASP A 60 0.46 12.64 -3.78
N ASP A 61 1.31 13.57 -3.32
CA ASP A 61 2.45 13.25 -2.45
C ASP A 61 1.97 12.60 -1.13
N LEU A 62 0.91 13.13 -0.51
CA LEU A 62 0.30 12.53 0.69
C LEU A 62 -0.32 11.16 0.41
N LEU A 63 -0.89 10.93 -0.77
CA LEU A 63 -1.42 9.63 -1.15
C LEU A 63 -0.29 8.60 -1.28
N ASP A 64 0.85 8.98 -1.88
CA ASP A 64 2.04 8.13 -1.96
C ASP A 64 2.63 7.81 -0.58
N GLU A 65 2.62 8.78 0.35
CA GLU A 65 3.04 8.58 1.74
C GLU A 65 2.10 7.64 2.51
N LEU A 66 0.78 7.77 2.30
CA LEU A 66 -0.23 6.96 2.98
C LEU A 66 -0.36 5.54 2.42
N LEU A 67 0.12 5.30 1.19
CA LEU A 67 -0.12 4.07 0.44
C LEU A 67 0.27 2.81 1.21
N PRO A 68 1.46 2.68 1.84
CA PRO A 68 1.83 1.46 2.56
C PRO A 68 0.90 1.15 3.72
N GLU A 69 0.57 2.14 4.53
CA GLU A 69 -0.29 1.95 5.71
C GLU A 69 -1.73 1.66 5.31
N ALA A 70 -2.25 2.36 4.29
CA ALA A 70 -3.57 2.11 3.75
C ALA A 70 -3.70 0.68 3.19
N PHE A 71 -2.69 0.20 2.45
CA PHE A 71 -2.68 -1.17 1.92
C PHE A 71 -2.55 -2.22 3.03
N ALA A 72 -1.80 -1.95 4.11
CA ALA A 72 -1.73 -2.83 5.27
C ALA A 72 -3.11 -2.94 5.97
N VAL A 73 -3.81 -1.82 6.13
CA VAL A 73 -5.18 -1.78 6.67
C VAL A 73 -6.16 -2.57 5.79
N VAL A 74 -6.12 -2.39 4.48
CA VAL A 74 -6.96 -3.13 3.53
C VAL A 74 -6.63 -4.63 3.55
N ARG A 75 -5.35 -5.00 3.66
CA ARG A 75 -4.93 -6.40 3.80
C ARG A 75 -5.51 -7.03 5.05
N GLU A 76 -5.44 -6.35 6.19
CA GLU A 76 -6.00 -6.85 7.45
C GLU A 76 -7.53 -6.94 7.40
N ALA A 77 -8.20 -5.95 6.82
CA ALA A 77 -9.64 -5.99 6.59
C ALA A 77 -10.04 -7.20 5.73
N GLY A 78 -9.31 -7.48 4.64
CA GLY A 78 -9.52 -8.67 3.81
C GLY A 78 -9.36 -9.98 4.60
N ARG A 79 -8.34 -10.05 5.46
CA ARG A 79 -8.14 -11.20 6.36
C ARG A 79 -9.33 -11.38 7.30
N ARG A 80 -9.79 -10.32 7.98
CA ARG A 80 -10.85 -10.41 8.99
C ARG A 80 -12.22 -10.69 8.39
N VAL A 81 -12.56 -10.00 7.31
CA VAL A 81 -13.91 -10.02 6.73
C VAL A 81 -14.11 -11.21 5.79
N LEU A 82 -13.09 -11.52 4.97
CA LEU A 82 -13.18 -12.53 3.92
C LEU A 82 -12.34 -13.79 4.21
N GLY A 83 -11.56 -13.80 5.28
CA GLY A 83 -10.58 -14.86 5.53
C GLY A 83 -9.42 -14.87 4.54
N MET A 84 -9.22 -13.78 3.79
CA MET A 84 -8.25 -13.72 2.69
C MET A 84 -7.19 -12.65 2.96
N ARG A 85 -5.97 -13.09 3.26
CA ARG A 85 -4.79 -12.20 3.29
C ARG A 85 -4.33 -11.94 1.85
N HIS A 86 -4.35 -10.68 1.41
CA HIS A 86 -3.82 -10.30 0.10
C HIS A 86 -2.37 -10.76 -0.08
N PHE A 87 -2.10 -11.46 -1.20
CA PHE A 87 -0.75 -11.82 -1.62
C PHE A 87 0.03 -10.58 -2.07
N ASP A 88 1.36 -10.66 -2.01
CA ASP A 88 2.25 -9.56 -2.38
C ASP A 88 2.08 -9.14 -3.86
N VAL A 89 1.76 -10.09 -4.74
CA VAL A 89 1.42 -9.78 -6.15
C VAL A 89 0.10 -9.03 -6.30
N GLN A 90 -0.86 -9.22 -5.40
CA GLN A 90 -2.12 -8.46 -5.39
C GLN A 90 -1.89 -7.04 -4.91
N LEU A 91 -1.03 -6.85 -3.89
CA LEU A 91 -0.60 -5.51 -3.49
C LEU A 91 0.11 -4.80 -4.63
N LEU A 92 1.08 -5.46 -5.26
CA LEU A 92 1.79 -4.93 -6.42
C LEU A 92 0.83 -4.55 -7.55
N GLY A 93 -0.17 -5.39 -7.81
CA GLY A 93 -1.23 -5.10 -8.77
C GLY A 93 -2.02 -3.85 -8.39
N GLY A 94 -2.43 -3.72 -7.13
CA GLY A 94 -3.18 -2.55 -6.64
C GLY A 94 -2.37 -1.25 -6.68
N ILE A 95 -1.06 -1.29 -6.44
CA ILE A 95 -0.17 -0.12 -6.50
C ILE A 95 0.01 0.40 -7.94
N VAL A 96 -0.14 -0.48 -8.93
CA VAL A 96 0.04 -0.14 -10.35
C VAL A 96 -1.22 0.50 -10.96
N LEU A 97 -2.39 0.30 -10.36
CA LEU A 97 -3.68 0.81 -10.85
C LEU A 97 -3.88 2.28 -10.50
#